data_AF-A0A9D9L6E3-F1
#
_entry.id   AF-A0A9D9L6E3-F1
#
_cell.length_a   1.000
_cell.length_b   1.000
_cell.length_c   1.000
_cell.angle_alpha   90.00
_cell.angle_beta   90.00
_cell.angle_gamma   90.00
#
_symmetry.space_group_name_H-M   'P 1'
#
loop_
_entity.id
_entity.type
_entity.pdbx_description
1 polymer ?
#
loop_
_entity_poly.entity_id
_entity_poly.type
_entity_poly.pdbx_seq_one_letter_code
_entity_poly.pdbx_strand_id
1 'polypeptide(L)'
;IDKVLTSTDIMQGDGTTGTLQQALSAKQFGRVFISFGTNEMGWPYIDTFKEHYTEMVKTIKGYQPNAKIYLIGILPVSASQDAKGELVNNTNASTFTKAIEEIAGELGVEYLDCSEAVVGEDGKLPDEASPDGIHMTADYCLYWQNYIIDHT
;
A
#
# COMPACT_ATOMS: atom_id res chain seq x y z
N ILE A 1 0.19 -10.63 -3.62
CA ILE A 1 -1.09 -10.01 -4.05
C ILE A 1 -2.05 -11.07 -4.61
N ASP A 2 -1.55 -12.03 -5.39
CA ASP A 2 -2.24 -13.20 -5.95
C ASP A 2 -3.17 -13.97 -4.99
N LYS A 3 -2.89 -13.97 -3.69
CA LYS A 3 -3.70 -14.68 -2.68
C LYS A 3 -4.64 -13.78 -1.87
N VAL A 4 -4.61 -12.45 -2.04
CA VAL A 4 -5.33 -11.53 -1.14
C VAL A 4 -6.85 -11.76 -1.14
N LEU A 5 -7.41 -12.14 -2.30
CA LEU A 5 -8.84 -12.40 -2.45
C LEU A 5 -9.29 -13.76 -1.89
N THR A 6 -8.36 -14.69 -1.69
CA THR A 6 -8.65 -16.07 -1.25
C THR A 6 -8.06 -16.41 0.12
N SER A 7 -7.19 -15.57 0.67
CA SER A 7 -6.60 -15.73 2.00
C SER A 7 -7.67 -15.68 3.09
N THR A 8 -7.43 -16.44 4.16
CA THR A 8 -8.21 -16.46 5.40
C THR A 8 -7.51 -15.76 6.57
N ASP A 9 -6.45 -15.01 6.27
CA ASP A 9 -5.58 -14.37 7.28
C ASP A 9 -5.89 -12.87 7.44
N ILE A 10 -7.06 -12.42 7.00
CA ILE A 10 -7.51 -11.04 7.15
C ILE A 10 -8.11 -10.86 8.54
N MET A 11 -7.56 -9.93 9.32
CA MET A 11 -8.09 -9.57 10.63
C MET A 11 -9.52 -9.01 10.50
N GLN A 12 -10.44 -9.57 11.27
CA GLN A 12 -11.84 -9.17 11.32
C GLN A 12 -12.08 -8.18 12.46
N GLY A 13 -13.23 -7.51 12.46
CA GLY A 13 -13.58 -6.53 13.49
C GLY A 13 -13.78 -7.10 14.90
N ASP A 14 -13.91 -8.43 15.03
CA ASP A 14 -14.06 -9.15 16.30
C ASP A 14 -12.74 -9.75 16.83
N GLY A 15 -11.62 -9.49 16.15
CA GLY A 15 -10.29 -10.01 16.50
C GLY A 15 -9.99 -11.41 15.98
N THR A 16 -10.90 -12.03 15.21
CA THR A 16 -10.64 -13.30 14.51
C THR A 16 -10.00 -13.07 13.13
N THR A 17 -9.53 -14.13 12.47
CA THR A 17 -9.09 -14.08 11.07
C THR A 17 -10.14 -14.67 10.14
N GLY A 18 -10.20 -14.15 8.92
CA GLY A 18 -11.14 -14.57 7.89
C GLY A 18 -10.74 -14.04 6.52
N THR A 19 -11.68 -14.03 5.58
CA THR A 19 -11.45 -13.56 4.21
C THR A 19 -11.65 -12.05 4.09
N LEU A 20 -11.10 -11.46 3.02
CA LEU A 20 -11.36 -10.07 2.67
C LEU A 20 -12.86 -9.82 2.45
N GLN A 21 -13.55 -10.76 1.81
CA GLN A 21 -15.00 -10.70 1.62
C GLN A 21 -15.75 -10.63 2.96
N GLN A 22 -15.36 -11.44 3.95
CA GLN A 22 -15.99 -11.41 5.27
C GLN A 22 -15.81 -10.04 5.94
N ALA A 23 -14.58 -9.49 5.90
CA ALA A 23 -14.28 -8.19 6.47
C ALA A 23 -15.09 -7.06 5.81
N LEU A 24 -15.18 -7.08 4.48
CA LEU A 24 -15.94 -6.10 3.71
C LEU A 24 -17.46 -6.28 3.83
N SER A 25 -17.95 -7.49 4.11
CA SER A 25 -19.39 -7.72 4.27
C SER A 25 -19.90 -7.39 5.68
N ALA A 26 -19.00 -7.34 6.67
CA ALA A 26 -19.36 -7.11 8.07
C ALA A 26 -19.96 -5.72 8.33
N LYS A 27 -19.52 -4.69 7.57
CA LYS A 27 -20.09 -3.35 7.63
C LYS A 27 -19.77 -2.54 6.36
N GLN A 28 -20.45 -1.41 6.21
CA GLN A 28 -20.10 -0.40 5.21
C GLN A 28 -19.10 0.61 5.80
N PHE A 29 -18.06 0.93 5.04
CA PHE A 29 -17.01 1.87 5.43
C PHE A 29 -17.19 3.20 4.68
N GLY A 30 -16.88 4.33 5.33
CA GLY A 30 -16.86 5.63 4.65
C GLY A 30 -15.57 5.88 3.86
N ARG A 31 -14.45 5.32 4.32
CA ARG A 31 -13.14 5.38 3.67
C ARG A 31 -12.44 4.02 3.75
N VAL A 32 -11.71 3.66 2.70
CA VAL A 32 -10.84 2.47 2.65
C VAL A 32 -9.46 2.91 2.18
N PHE A 33 -8.42 2.55 2.93
CA PHE A 33 -7.03 2.87 2.60
C PHE A 33 -6.30 1.58 2.25
N ILE A 34 -5.62 1.57 1.10
CA ILE A 34 -4.92 0.39 0.58
C ILE A 34 -3.45 0.74 0.45
N SER A 35 -2.65 0.30 1.42
CA SER A 35 -1.19 0.29 1.39
C SER A 35 -0.72 -1.15 1.21
N PHE A 36 -0.52 -1.57 -0.03
CA PHE A 36 -0.21 -2.96 -0.39
C PHE A 36 0.70 -2.98 -1.62
N GLY A 37 1.61 -3.95 -1.72
CA GLY A 37 2.52 -4.07 -2.87
C GLY A 37 4.01 -4.15 -2.55
N THR A 38 4.43 -3.79 -1.32
CA THR A 38 5.85 -3.79 -0.92
C THR A 38 6.53 -5.14 -1.15
N ASN A 39 5.83 -6.25 -0.87
CA ASN A 39 6.37 -7.60 -1.04
C ASN A 39 6.44 -8.03 -2.52
N GLU A 40 5.72 -7.35 -3.40
CA GLU A 40 5.68 -7.61 -4.83
C GLU A 40 6.77 -6.84 -5.60
N MET A 41 7.52 -5.94 -4.98
CA MET A 41 8.57 -5.15 -5.65
C MET A 41 9.60 -5.99 -6.41
N GLY A 42 9.81 -7.24 -6.02
CA GLY A 42 10.69 -8.17 -6.74
C GLY A 42 10.05 -9.00 -7.84
N TRP A 43 8.77 -8.79 -8.13
CA TRP A 43 8.09 -9.53 -9.20
C TRP A 43 8.60 -9.08 -10.57
N PRO A 44 8.97 -10.02 -11.46
CA PRO A 44 9.45 -9.67 -12.79
C PRO A 44 8.34 -9.21 -13.74
N TYR A 45 7.07 -9.43 -13.38
CA TYR A 45 5.91 -9.17 -14.24
C TYR A 45 5.01 -8.08 -13.64
N ILE A 46 5.27 -6.83 -14.00
CA ILE A 46 4.48 -5.68 -13.52
C ILE A 46 3.01 -5.76 -13.98
N ASP A 47 2.74 -6.31 -15.17
CA ASP A 47 1.38 -6.46 -15.67
C ASP A 47 0.55 -7.42 -14.81
N THR A 48 1.15 -8.53 -14.36
CA THR A 48 0.50 -9.47 -13.43
C THR A 48 0.21 -8.80 -12.07
N PHE A 49 1.10 -7.93 -11.59
CA PHE A 49 0.81 -7.11 -10.42
C PHE A 49 -0.39 -6.19 -10.68
N LYS A 50 -0.40 -5.48 -11.82
CA LYS A 50 -1.50 -4.57 -12.18
C LYS A 50 -2.84 -5.29 -12.27
N GLU A 51 -2.88 -6.48 -12.87
CA GLU A 51 -4.07 -7.31 -12.99
C GLU A 51 -4.64 -7.67 -11.61
N HIS A 52 -3.83 -8.26 -10.73
CA HIS A 52 -4.29 -8.66 -9.39
C HIS A 52 -4.65 -7.47 -8.51
N TYR A 53 -3.87 -6.38 -8.57
CA TYR A 53 -4.16 -5.17 -7.81
C TYR A 53 -5.47 -4.54 -8.27
N THR A 54 -5.70 -4.47 -9.58
CA THR A 54 -6.96 -4.00 -10.18
C THR A 54 -8.15 -4.85 -9.73
N GLU A 55 -8.01 -6.18 -9.74
CA GLU A 55 -9.06 -7.10 -9.28
C GLU A 55 -9.39 -6.89 -7.79
N MET A 56 -8.36 -6.71 -6.96
CA MET A 56 -8.52 -6.39 -5.54
C MET A 56 -9.31 -5.09 -5.34
N VAL A 57 -8.93 -4.00 -6.02
CA VAL A 57 -9.61 -2.71 -5.89
C VAL A 57 -11.05 -2.78 -6.41
N LYS A 58 -11.29 -3.44 -7.56
CA LYS A 58 -12.66 -3.66 -8.07
C LYS A 58 -13.52 -4.45 -7.09
N THR A 59 -12.95 -5.48 -6.46
CA THR A 59 -13.65 -6.29 -5.45
C THR A 59 -14.04 -5.43 -4.25
N ILE A 60 -13.09 -4.66 -3.70
CA ILE A 60 -13.34 -3.74 -2.59
C ILE A 60 -14.44 -2.73 -2.96
N LYS A 61 -14.35 -2.11 -4.14
CA LYS A 61 -15.34 -1.15 -4.64
C LYS A 61 -16.73 -1.78 -4.80
N GLY A 62 -16.81 -3.05 -5.21
CA GLY A 62 -18.07 -3.79 -5.31
C GLY A 62 -18.76 -4.01 -3.96
N TYR A 63 -18.00 -4.35 -2.91
CA TYR A 63 -18.53 -4.51 -1.56
C TYR A 63 -18.76 -3.17 -0.83
N GLN A 64 -18.05 -2.12 -1.23
CA GLN A 64 -18.04 -0.80 -0.59
C GLN A 64 -18.36 0.32 -1.58
N PRO A 65 -19.54 0.30 -2.24
CA PRO A 65 -19.84 1.20 -3.36
C PRO A 65 -19.88 2.69 -2.98
N ASN A 66 -20.06 3.00 -1.70
CA ASN A 66 -20.13 4.37 -1.18
C ASN A 66 -18.84 4.83 -0.48
N ALA A 67 -17.84 3.97 -0.36
CA ALA A 67 -16.58 4.33 0.29
C ALA A 67 -15.70 5.17 -0.63
N LYS A 68 -15.02 6.18 -0.07
CA LYS A 68 -13.85 6.75 -0.73
C LYS A 68 -12.67 5.79 -0.59
N ILE A 69 -12.10 5.36 -1.70
CA ILE A 69 -10.99 4.41 -1.72
C ILE A 69 -9.71 5.18 -2.04
N TYR A 70 -8.70 5.02 -1.20
CA TYR A 70 -7.38 5.63 -1.34
C TYR A 70 -6.33 4.54 -1.60
N LEU A 71 -5.65 4.61 -2.74
CA LEU A 71 -4.50 3.79 -3.05
C LEU A 71 -3.23 4.53 -2.62
N ILE A 72 -2.49 3.94 -1.70
CA ILE A 72 -1.27 4.52 -1.15
C ILE A 72 -0.08 3.93 -1.90
N GLY A 73 0.80 4.80 -2.41
CA GLY A 73 2.04 4.39 -3.08
C GLY A 73 2.97 3.58 -2.18
N ILE A 74 3.90 2.82 -2.78
CA ILE A 74 4.91 2.10 -2.02
C ILE A 74 5.95 3.10 -1.54
N LEU A 75 6.17 3.14 -0.23
CA LEU A 75 7.17 4.03 0.36
C LEU A 75 8.59 3.70 -0.17
N PRO A 76 9.43 4.73 -0.41
CA PRO A 76 10.85 4.53 -0.67
C PRO A 76 11.53 3.75 0.47
N VAL A 77 12.58 3.02 0.12
CA VAL A 77 13.47 2.36 1.08
C VAL A 77 14.66 3.26 1.41
N SER A 78 15.36 2.95 2.50
CA SER A 78 16.54 3.72 2.90
C SER A 78 17.68 3.61 1.89
N ALA A 79 18.59 4.57 1.92
CA ALA A 79 19.79 4.54 1.07
C ALA A 79 20.62 3.28 1.30
N SER A 80 20.70 2.82 2.56
CA SER A 80 21.42 1.61 2.94
C SER A 80 20.76 0.34 2.39
N GLN A 81 19.42 0.26 2.36
CA GLN A 81 18.70 -0.85 1.73
C GLN A 81 18.85 -0.83 0.21
N ASP A 82 18.66 0.34 -0.41
CA ASP A 82 18.77 0.55 -1.86
C ASP A 82 20.17 0.14 -2.39
N ALA A 83 21.22 0.44 -1.63
CA ALA A 83 22.60 0.10 -1.96
C ALA A 83 22.92 -1.41 -1.94
N LYS A 84 22.06 -2.26 -1.35
CA LYS A 84 22.27 -3.72 -1.37
C LYS A 84 22.14 -4.32 -2.77
N GLY A 85 21.51 -3.61 -3.71
CA GLY A 85 21.31 -4.08 -5.09
C GLY A 85 20.33 -5.25 -5.18
N GLU A 86 19.49 -5.43 -4.17
CA GLU A 86 18.44 -6.44 -4.12
C GLU A 86 17.17 -5.97 -4.82
N LEU A 87 16.17 -6.85 -4.92
CA LEU A 87 14.89 -6.56 -5.57
C LEU A 87 13.99 -5.58 -4.79
N VAL A 88 14.24 -5.38 -3.50
CA VAL A 88 13.58 -4.36 -2.68
C VAL A 88 14.46 -3.11 -2.68
N ASN A 89 14.17 -2.21 -3.63
CA ASN A 89 14.95 -1.01 -3.92
C ASN A 89 14.05 0.14 -4.41
N ASN A 90 14.58 1.36 -4.51
CA ASN A 90 13.81 2.54 -4.87
C ASN A 90 13.39 2.59 -6.35
N THR A 91 14.12 1.90 -7.24
CA THR A 91 13.72 1.78 -8.66
C THR A 91 12.44 0.96 -8.79
N ASN A 92 12.36 -0.17 -8.07
CA ASN A 92 11.18 -1.01 -8.03
C ASN A 92 10.04 -0.35 -7.27
N ALA A 93 10.31 0.29 -6.12
CA ALA A 93 9.29 1.06 -5.39
C ALA A 93 8.63 2.12 -6.30
N SER A 94 9.42 2.87 -7.07
CA SER A 94 8.91 3.85 -8.05
C SER A 94 8.10 3.19 -9.16
N THR A 95 8.56 2.06 -9.70
CA THR A 95 7.88 1.33 -10.78
C THR A 95 6.49 0.85 -10.35
N PHE A 96 6.40 0.23 -9.18
CA PHE A 96 5.14 -0.28 -8.65
C PHE A 96 4.22 0.85 -8.17
N THR A 97 4.77 1.94 -7.62
CA THR A 97 3.98 3.12 -7.24
C THR A 97 3.30 3.77 -8.45
N LYS A 98 4.02 3.92 -9.57
CA LYS A 98 3.41 4.40 -10.83
C LYS A 98 2.28 3.49 -11.31
N ALA A 99 2.46 2.17 -11.22
CA ALA A 99 1.40 1.23 -11.55
C ALA A 99 0.16 1.39 -10.64
N ILE A 100 0.35 1.66 -9.35
CA ILE A 100 -0.74 1.93 -8.40
C ILE A 100 -1.45 3.25 -8.76
N GLU A 101 -0.70 4.31 -9.07
CA GLU A 101 -1.24 5.61 -9.49
C GLU A 101 -2.06 5.49 -10.79
N GLU A 102 -1.56 4.76 -11.79
CA GLU A 102 -2.29 4.45 -13.03
C GLU A 102 -3.61 3.74 -12.74
N ILE A 103 -3.61 2.71 -11.89
CA ILE A 103 -4.82 1.97 -11.50
C ILE A 103 -5.81 2.89 -10.77
N ALA A 104 -5.33 3.80 -9.93
CA ALA A 104 -6.18 4.77 -9.26
C ALA A 104 -6.97 5.61 -10.27
N GLY A 105 -6.26 6.15 -11.28
CA GLY A 105 -6.84 6.91 -12.38
C GLY A 105 -7.81 6.09 -13.22
N GLU A 106 -7.44 4.86 -13.62
CA GLU A 106 -8.28 3.97 -14.43
C GLU A 106 -9.59 3.57 -13.73
N LEU A 107 -9.56 3.37 -12.40
CA LEU A 107 -10.71 2.95 -11.62
C LEU A 107 -11.52 4.12 -11.02
N GLY A 108 -11.04 5.35 -11.19
CA GLY A 108 -11.64 6.55 -10.60
C GLY A 108 -11.71 6.46 -9.08
N VAL A 109 -10.61 6.06 -8.45
CA VAL A 109 -10.40 6.10 -6.99
C VAL A 109 -9.25 7.06 -6.68
N GLU A 110 -9.09 7.44 -5.42
CA GLU A 110 -8.07 8.42 -5.02
C GLU A 110 -6.68 7.76 -4.96
N TYR A 111 -5.65 8.50 -5.39
CA TYR A 111 -4.26 8.19 -5.09
C TYR A 111 -3.78 9.09 -3.95
N LEU A 112 -3.02 8.53 -3.00
CA LEU A 112 -2.46 9.26 -1.87
C LEU A 112 -0.96 9.00 -1.77
N ASP A 113 -0.17 10.04 -2.02
CA ASP A 113 1.28 9.98 -1.82
C ASP A 113 1.62 10.24 -0.35
N CYS A 114 1.77 9.15 0.42
CA CYS A 114 2.19 9.25 1.81
C CYS A 114 3.72 9.31 1.98
N SER A 115 4.51 9.26 0.89
CA SER A 115 5.97 9.35 1.00
C SER A 115 6.42 10.72 1.48
N GLU A 116 5.67 11.78 1.13
CA GLU A 116 5.93 13.17 1.55
C GLU A 116 6.06 13.33 3.07
N ALA A 117 5.40 12.46 3.85
CA ALA A 117 5.42 12.53 5.31
C ALA A 117 6.67 11.92 5.96
N VAL A 118 7.43 11.12 5.22
CA VAL A 118 8.43 10.22 5.81
C VAL A 118 9.79 10.21 5.11
N VAL A 119 9.90 10.76 3.91
CA VAL A 119 11.17 10.83 3.17
C VAL A 119 12.01 12.04 3.60
N GLY A 120 13.33 11.89 3.51
CA GLY A 120 14.28 12.98 3.64
C GLY A 120 14.38 13.84 2.37
N GLU A 121 15.29 14.82 2.40
CA GLU A 121 15.53 15.73 1.26
C GLU A 121 15.99 15.01 -0.02
N ASP A 122 16.56 13.81 0.10
CA ASP A 122 17.00 12.98 -1.02
C ASP A 122 15.87 12.09 -1.60
N GLY A 123 14.65 12.21 -1.07
CA GLY A 123 13.49 11.41 -1.47
C GLY A 123 13.54 9.96 -1.01
N LYS A 124 14.44 9.60 -0.08
CA LYS A 124 14.56 8.26 0.48
C LYS A 124 14.10 8.23 1.94
N LEU A 125 13.81 7.04 2.43
CA LEU A 125 13.52 6.86 3.85
C LEU A 125 14.79 7.12 4.68
N PRO A 126 14.77 8.02 5.68
CA PRO A 126 15.94 8.23 6.53
C PRO A 126 16.37 6.94 7.23
N ASP A 127 17.68 6.72 7.44
CA ASP A 127 18.17 5.48 8.05
C ASP A 127 17.64 5.32 9.50
N GLU A 128 17.41 6.41 10.23
CA GLU A 128 16.80 6.38 11.56
C GLU A 128 15.29 6.04 11.53
N ALA A 129 14.65 6.19 10.38
CA ALA A 129 13.23 5.90 10.22
C ALA A 129 12.93 4.41 10.20
N SER A 130 13.93 3.57 9.89
CA SER A 130 13.73 2.13 9.71
C SER A 130 14.99 1.33 10.08
N PRO A 131 14.90 0.39 11.05
CA PRO A 131 16.04 -0.45 11.43
C PRO A 131 16.55 -1.37 10.31
N ASP A 132 15.67 -1.79 9.39
CA ASP A 132 15.99 -2.67 8.27
C ASP A 132 15.99 -1.94 6.91
N GLY A 133 15.69 -0.64 6.92
CA GLY A 133 15.59 0.20 5.73
C GLY A 133 14.28 0.05 4.94
N ILE A 134 13.31 -0.72 5.44
CA ILE A 134 12.01 -0.99 4.79
C ILE A 134 10.85 -0.69 5.74
N HIS A 135 10.87 -1.23 6.96
CA HIS A 135 9.78 -1.12 7.92
C HIS A 135 10.01 0.05 8.88
N MET A 136 9.06 0.98 8.91
CA MET A 136 9.17 2.19 9.71
C MET A 136 9.12 1.91 11.21
N THR A 137 9.83 2.71 11.98
CA THR A 137 9.70 2.83 13.43
C THR A 137 8.32 3.37 13.81
N ALA A 138 7.98 3.27 15.11
CA ALA A 138 6.72 3.77 15.64
C ALA A 138 6.52 5.28 15.38
N ASP A 139 7.58 6.08 15.53
CA ASP A 139 7.50 7.54 15.35
C ASP A 139 7.19 7.90 13.89
N TYR A 140 7.82 7.23 12.93
CA TYR A 140 7.55 7.45 11.50
C TYR A 140 6.18 6.91 11.07
N CYS A 141 5.72 5.81 11.68
CA CYS A 141 4.32 5.38 11.53
C CYS A 141 3.32 6.45 11.99
N LEU A 142 3.64 7.22 13.04
CA LEU A 142 2.80 8.30 13.52
C LEU A 142 2.79 9.50 12.55
N TYR A 143 3.93 9.86 11.96
CA TYR A 143 3.98 10.88 10.91
C TYR A 143 3.13 10.48 9.69
N TRP A 144 3.28 9.24 9.23
CA TRP A 144 2.49 8.66 8.16
C TRP A 144 0.98 8.67 8.47
N GLN A 145 0.59 8.28 9.68
CA GLN A 145 -0.80 8.31 10.13
C GLN A 145 -1.38 9.72 10.14
N ASN A 146 -0.66 10.69 10.72
CA ASN A 146 -1.11 12.08 10.80
C ASN A 146 -1.29 12.68 9.40
N TYR A 147 -0.38 12.37 8.49
CA TYR A 147 -0.52 12.79 7.09
C TYR A 147 -1.81 12.28 6.45
N ILE A 148 -2.15 10.99 6.63
CA ILE A 148 -3.41 10.42 6.12
C ILE A 148 -4.62 11.16 6.71
N ILE A 149 -4.59 11.47 8.00
CA ILE A 149 -5.68 12.18 8.68
C ILE A 149 -5.84 13.60 8.12
N ASP A 150 -4.73 14.32 7.91
CA ASP A 150 -4.75 15.72 7.47
C ASP A 150 -5.16 15.89 6.00
N HIS A 151 -5.02 14.83 5.19
CA HIS A 151 -5.24 14.88 3.74
C HIS A 151 -6.51 14.14 3.26
N THR A 152 -7.35 13.58 4.16
CA THR A 152 -8.54 12.77 3.74
C THR A 152 -9.84 13.00 4.51
#